data_AF-A0A438EZ23-F1
#
_entry.id   AF-A0A438EZ23-F1
#
_cell.length_a   1.000
_cell.length_b   1.000
_cell.length_c   1.000
_cell.angle_alpha   90.00
_cell.angle_beta   90.00
_cell.angle_gamma   90.00
#
_symmetry.space_group_name_H-M   'P 1'
#
loop_
_entity.id
_entity.type
_entity.pdbx_description
1 polymer ?
#
loop_
_entity_poly.entity_id
_entity_poly.type
_entity_poly.pdbx_seq_one_letter_code
_entity_poly.pdbx_strand_id
1 'polypeptide(L)'
;MEEENYKKQAEEWQYQSMPMKSPEIVEIGEDSKSFTSSREGGFKDVYVAVGRDDLDVLKWALDHCVSPQARIFLVHVFPPQTYISTPVGRLSRSQLSKEQLKFYINEENNRRRNLLQKYIRLCTDAKVTVDTMLLESNTTTKAILDLIPVLNITNLVIGTKRPPCPRRSWKKHGTGEFIQKNAPEFCEVTIVFDGKKVLDGEQVGELVHSSPASSHRKPETTRNSERNFFECACFSGKFN
;
A
#
# COMPACT_ATOMS: atom_id res chain seq x y z
N MET A 1 -83.79 -28.81 3.22
CA MET A 1 -82.51 -29.43 2.85
C MET A 1 -81.45 -28.39 3.18
N GLU A 2 -80.99 -28.43 4.45
CA GLU A 2 -79.68 -28.03 4.99
C GLU A 2 -79.14 -26.66 4.54
N GLU A 3 -79.28 -25.55 5.27
CA GLU A 3 -78.90 -25.21 6.65
C GLU A 3 -77.39 -25.25 6.96
N GLU A 4 -76.88 -24.05 7.27
CA GLU A 4 -75.62 -23.72 7.96
C GLU A 4 -74.31 -23.91 7.16
N ASN A 5 -73.25 -23.13 7.30
CA ASN A 5 -72.82 -22.39 8.47
C ASN A 5 -71.81 -21.29 8.09
N TYR A 6 -71.87 -20.23 8.89
CA TYR A 6 -71.17 -18.96 8.83
C TYR A 6 -70.03 -19.02 9.88
N LYS A 7 -68.79 -18.66 9.49
CA LYS A 7 -67.63 -18.29 10.36
C LYS A 7 -66.98 -19.35 11.27
N LYS A 8 -65.64 -19.48 11.14
CA LYS A 8 -64.55 -19.43 12.18
C LYS A 8 -63.25 -19.96 11.54
N GLN A 9 -62.17 -19.19 11.39
CA GLN A 9 -61.14 -18.79 12.36
C GLN A 9 -60.22 -19.93 12.84
N ALA A 10 -58.91 -19.70 12.65
CA ALA A 10 -57.74 -20.21 13.38
C ALA A 10 -57.16 -21.61 13.07
N GLU A 11 -55.89 -21.57 12.66
CA GLU A 11 -54.74 -22.38 13.14
C GLU A 11 -54.84 -23.90 13.17
N GLU A 12 -54.00 -24.60 12.39
CA GLU A 12 -53.09 -25.67 12.84
C GLU A 12 -52.36 -26.28 11.61
N TRP A 13 -51.12 -25.86 11.34
CA TRP A 13 -50.26 -26.59 10.39
C TRP A 13 -49.31 -27.49 11.19
N GLN A 14 -49.69 -28.76 11.31
CA GLN A 14 -48.81 -29.83 11.80
C GLN A 14 -47.72 -30.10 10.76
N TYR A 15 -46.48 -29.84 11.17
CA TYR A 15 -45.28 -30.19 10.41
C TYR A 15 -45.03 -31.71 10.50
N GLN A 16 -45.41 -32.46 9.48
CA GLN A 16 -44.97 -33.85 9.30
C GLN A 16 -43.52 -33.86 8.80
N SER A 17 -42.63 -34.44 9.61
CA SER A 17 -41.22 -34.63 9.31
C SER A 17 -41.00 -35.67 8.20
N MET A 18 -40.52 -35.23 7.03
CA MET A 18 -39.88 -36.11 6.05
C MET A 18 -38.37 -36.18 6.34
N PRO A 19 -37.72 -37.36 6.33
CA PRO A 19 -36.29 -37.47 6.60
C PRO A 19 -35.48 -36.95 5.42
N MET A 20 -34.95 -35.73 5.54
CA MET A 20 -33.97 -35.17 4.62
C MET A 20 -32.66 -35.94 4.80
N LYS A 21 -32.19 -36.61 3.73
CA LYS A 21 -30.83 -37.17 3.68
C LYS A 21 -29.84 -36.01 3.76
N SER A 22 -28.98 -36.04 4.79
CA SER A 22 -27.89 -35.08 4.96
C SER A 22 -26.93 -35.13 3.77
N PRO A 23 -26.51 -33.98 3.20
CA PRO A 23 -25.37 -33.97 2.31
C PRO A 23 -24.10 -34.27 3.12
N GLU A 24 -23.35 -35.25 2.64
CA GLU A 24 -22.01 -35.64 3.10
C GLU A 24 -21.09 -34.41 3.09
N ILE A 25 -20.53 -34.07 4.24
CA ILE A 25 -19.60 -32.96 4.41
C ILE A 25 -18.27 -33.41 3.81
N VAL A 26 -17.93 -32.89 2.63
CA VAL A 26 -16.55 -32.97 2.13
C VAL A 26 -15.74 -31.96 2.93
N GLU A 27 -14.83 -32.47 3.76
CA GLU A 27 -13.87 -31.65 4.51
C GLU A 27 -13.01 -30.85 3.53
N ILE A 28 -13.32 -29.56 3.37
CA ILE A 28 -12.38 -28.60 2.80
C ILE A 28 -11.44 -28.26 3.95
N GLY A 29 -10.18 -28.68 3.84
CA GLY A 29 -9.14 -28.36 4.81
C GLY A 29 -9.14 -26.87 5.13
N GLU A 30 -9.54 -26.56 6.36
CA GLU A 30 -9.47 -25.22 6.92
C GLU A 30 -8.01 -24.93 7.30
N ASP A 31 -7.24 -24.39 6.37
CA ASP A 31 -5.95 -23.77 6.68
C ASP A 31 -6.16 -22.38 7.33
N SER A 32 -7.12 -22.26 8.24
CA SER A 32 -7.29 -21.09 9.08
C SER A 32 -6.19 -21.11 10.15
N LYS A 33 -4.98 -20.69 9.78
CA LYS A 33 -3.94 -20.35 10.76
C LYS A 33 -4.43 -19.15 11.55
N SER A 34 -5.02 -19.42 12.70
CA SER A 34 -5.24 -18.44 13.75
C SER A 34 -3.91 -17.73 14.05
N PHE A 35 -3.93 -16.40 13.98
CA PHE A 35 -2.83 -15.55 14.36
C PHE A 35 -2.70 -15.56 15.88
N THR A 36 -2.07 -16.60 16.43
CA THR A 36 -1.46 -16.51 17.75
C THR A 36 -0.05 -15.98 17.55
N SER A 37 0.20 -14.77 18.04
CA SER A 37 1.55 -14.21 18.18
C SER A 37 2.28 -15.00 19.28
N SER A 38 2.69 -16.21 18.96
CA SER A 38 3.66 -16.94 19.77
C SER A 38 4.52 -17.77 18.84
N ARG A 39 5.56 -17.11 18.31
CA ARG A 39 6.77 -17.84 17.96
C ARG A 39 7.93 -17.15 18.64
N GLU A 40 8.17 -17.62 19.85
CA GLU A 40 9.43 -17.48 20.54
C GLU A 40 10.53 -18.08 19.65
N GLY A 41 11.25 -17.16 19.00
CA GLY A 41 12.22 -17.42 17.95
C GLY A 41 12.40 -16.10 17.22
N GLY A 42 13.56 -15.46 17.36
CA GLY A 42 13.84 -14.06 16.99
C GLY A 42 13.80 -13.75 15.48
N PHE A 43 12.71 -14.10 14.81
CA PHE A 43 12.41 -13.76 13.44
C PHE A 43 12.03 -12.27 13.40
N LYS A 44 12.79 -11.48 12.65
CA LYS A 44 12.42 -10.08 12.38
C LYS A 44 11.30 -10.08 11.35
N ASP A 45 10.08 -9.93 11.83
CA ASP A 45 8.92 -9.67 10.98
C ASP A 45 8.98 -8.22 10.46
N VAL A 46 8.90 -8.04 9.15
CA VAL A 46 8.99 -6.74 8.49
C VAL A 46 7.66 -6.42 7.85
N TYR A 47 7.04 -5.31 8.22
CA TYR A 47 5.78 -4.86 7.66
C TYR A 47 6.07 -3.83 6.57
N VAL A 48 5.51 -4.03 5.38
CA VAL A 48 5.71 -3.11 4.24
C VAL A 48 4.35 -2.58 3.81
N ALA A 49 4.14 -1.27 3.98
CA ALA A 49 2.94 -0.60 3.52
C ALA A 49 3.01 -0.35 2.01
N VAL A 50 2.12 -1.00 1.25
CA VAL A 50 2.12 -0.97 -0.22
C VAL A 50 0.84 -0.37 -0.79
N GLY A 51 1.00 0.50 -1.78
CA GLY A 51 -0.06 1.07 -2.60
C GLY A 51 0.09 0.68 -4.06
N ARG A 52 -0.35 1.57 -4.96
CA ARG A 52 -0.40 1.29 -6.41
C ARG A 52 0.99 1.23 -7.06
N ASP A 53 1.94 2.02 -6.57
CA ASP A 53 3.20 2.34 -7.24
C ASP A 53 4.37 2.27 -6.25
N ASP A 54 4.41 1.24 -5.40
CA ASP A 54 5.36 1.11 -4.28
C ASP A 54 6.27 -0.13 -4.46
N LEU A 55 6.61 -0.45 -5.73
CA LEU A 55 7.50 -1.57 -6.07
C LEU A 55 8.94 -1.31 -5.63
N ASP A 56 9.38 -0.07 -5.71
CA ASP A 56 10.68 0.40 -5.24
C ASP A 56 10.82 0.26 -3.71
N VAL A 57 9.74 0.54 -2.98
CA VAL A 57 9.65 0.36 -1.52
C VAL A 57 9.85 -1.10 -1.13
N LEU A 58 9.14 -2.01 -1.81
CA LEU A 58 9.27 -3.44 -1.53
C LEU A 58 10.66 -3.97 -1.89
N LYS A 59 11.23 -3.55 -3.02
CA LYS A 59 12.60 -3.93 -3.40
C LYS A 59 13.60 -3.45 -2.36
N TRP A 60 13.50 -2.19 -1.94
CA TRP A 60 14.35 -1.66 -0.88
C TRP A 60 14.24 -2.49 0.41
N ALA A 61 13.02 -2.84 0.82
CA ALA A 61 12.80 -3.68 2.00
C ALA A 61 13.42 -5.09 1.85
N LEU A 62 13.30 -5.71 0.67
CA LEU A 62 13.91 -7.01 0.37
C LEU A 62 15.45 -6.94 0.45
N ASP A 63 16.04 -5.85 -0.05
CA ASP A 63 17.50 -5.68 -0.11
C ASP A 63 18.12 -5.34 1.26
N HIS A 64 17.37 -4.69 2.16
CA HIS A 64 17.94 -4.10 3.39
C HIS A 64 17.37 -4.67 4.69
N CYS A 65 16.13 -5.17 4.70
CA CYS A 65 15.43 -5.57 5.91
C CYS A 65 15.31 -7.09 6.07
N VAL A 66 15.48 -7.85 4.99
CA VAL A 66 15.27 -9.30 5.00
C VAL A 66 16.52 -10.03 5.43
N SER A 67 16.40 -10.78 6.52
CA SER A 67 17.36 -11.83 6.91
C SER A 67 16.88 -13.21 6.41
N PRO A 68 17.72 -14.25 6.40
CA PRO A 68 17.38 -15.58 5.87
C PRO A 68 16.15 -16.26 6.51
N GLN A 69 15.63 -15.73 7.62
CA GLN A 69 14.45 -16.24 8.31
C GLN A 69 13.38 -15.15 8.53
N ALA A 70 13.54 -13.98 7.91
CA ALA A 70 12.58 -12.89 8.00
C ALA A 70 11.30 -13.22 7.22
N ARG A 71 10.19 -12.68 7.72
CA ARG A 71 8.88 -12.75 7.06
C ARG A 71 8.44 -11.34 6.70
N ILE A 72 7.88 -11.18 5.51
CA ILE A 72 7.32 -9.90 5.07
C ILE A 72 5.80 -9.93 5.18
N PHE A 73 5.24 -8.91 5.81
CA PHE A 73 3.81 -8.64 5.83
C PHE A 73 3.50 -7.47 4.88
N LEU A 74 2.84 -7.75 3.76
CA LEU A 74 2.38 -6.73 2.83
C LEU A 74 1.10 -6.09 3.37
N VAL A 75 1.18 -4.85 3.84
CA VAL A 75 0.04 -4.10 4.37
C VAL A 75 -0.53 -3.20 3.28
N HIS A 76 -1.73 -3.50 2.82
CA HIS A 76 -2.42 -2.70 1.80
C HIS A 76 -3.71 -2.09 2.36
N VAL A 77 -3.76 -0.76 2.39
CA VAL A 77 -4.96 -0.01 2.78
C VAL A 77 -5.76 0.36 1.54
N PHE A 78 -7.04 0.00 1.53
CA PHE A 78 -7.97 0.33 0.46
C PHE A 78 -9.20 1.05 1.00
N PRO A 79 -9.77 2.01 0.27
CA PRO A 79 -10.94 2.75 0.72
C PRO A 79 -12.21 1.89 0.67
N PRO A 80 -13.16 2.12 1.59
CA PRO A 80 -14.50 1.60 1.50
C PRO A 80 -15.18 1.97 0.18
N GLN A 81 -15.86 1.00 -0.41
CA GLN A 81 -16.48 1.13 -1.74
C GLN A 81 -17.82 1.86 -1.65
N THR A 82 -17.84 3.09 -1.15
CA THR A 82 -19.07 3.88 -0.94
C THR A 82 -19.61 4.55 -2.20
N TYR A 83 -18.73 4.81 -3.18
CA TYR A 83 -19.06 5.46 -4.45
C TYR A 83 -18.28 4.81 -5.60
N ILE A 84 -18.89 4.77 -6.77
CA ILE A 84 -18.23 4.40 -8.02
C ILE A 84 -17.77 5.66 -8.72
N SER A 85 -16.49 5.73 -9.06
CA SER A 85 -15.98 6.78 -9.93
C SER A 85 -16.23 6.39 -11.38
N THR A 86 -17.03 7.18 -12.09
CA THR A 86 -17.33 7.02 -13.52
C THR A 86 -16.77 8.22 -14.30
N PRO A 87 -16.61 8.13 -15.62
CA PRO A 87 -16.15 9.26 -16.44
C PRO A 87 -17.02 10.53 -16.31
N VAL A 88 -18.30 10.35 -15.98
CA VAL A 88 -19.30 11.43 -15.85
C VAL A 88 -19.52 11.89 -14.41
N GLY A 89 -18.75 11.37 -13.44
CA GLY A 89 -18.87 11.76 -12.03
C GLY A 89 -18.92 10.58 -11.08
N ARG A 90 -19.42 10.81 -9.87
CA ARG A 90 -19.50 9.79 -8.81
C ARG A 90 -20.93 9.28 -8.69
N LEU A 91 -21.11 7.96 -8.77
CA LEU A 91 -22.39 7.31 -8.53
C LEU A 91 -22.41 6.70 -7.14
N SER A 92 -23.48 6.94 -6.39
CA SER A 92 -23.69 6.26 -5.11
C SER A 92 -24.12 4.82 -5.34
N ARG A 93 -23.86 3.94 -4.36
CA ARG A 93 -24.30 2.54 -4.42
C ARG A 93 -25.82 2.40 -4.60
N SER A 94 -26.60 3.35 -4.06
CA SER A 94 -28.07 3.35 -4.13
C SER A 94 -28.61 3.63 -5.53
N GLN A 95 -27.81 4.21 -6.43
CA GLN A 95 -28.21 4.54 -7.80
C GLN A 95 -28.01 3.37 -8.78
N LEU A 96 -27.47 2.25 -8.32
CA LEU A 96 -27.03 1.15 -9.17
C LEU A 96 -27.90 -0.09 -9.02
N SER A 97 -28.02 -0.87 -10.11
CA SER A 97 -28.60 -2.19 -10.01
C SER A 97 -27.71 -3.12 -9.19
N LYS A 98 -28.29 -4.18 -8.61
CA LYS A 98 -27.54 -5.19 -7.85
C LYS A 98 -26.45 -5.85 -8.70
N GLU A 99 -26.68 -6.03 -9.99
CA GLU A 99 -25.73 -6.64 -10.94
C GLU A 99 -24.57 -5.71 -11.25
N GLN A 100 -24.85 -4.44 -11.54
CA GLN A 100 -23.81 -3.41 -11.77
C GLN A 100 -22.91 -3.25 -10.54
N LEU A 101 -23.52 -3.23 -9.35
CA LEU A 101 -22.78 -3.13 -8.10
C LEU A 101 -21.87 -4.34 -7.87
N LYS A 102 -22.38 -5.55 -8.10
CA LYS A 102 -21.58 -6.79 -8.00
C LYS A 102 -20.41 -6.79 -8.99
N PHE A 103 -20.68 -6.42 -10.24
CA PHE A 103 -19.65 -6.33 -11.27
C PHE A 103 -18.53 -5.39 -10.86
N TYR A 104 -18.86 -4.18 -10.42
CA TYR A 104 -17.87 -3.20 -9.99
C TYR A 104 -17.03 -3.65 -8.79
N ILE A 105 -17.67 -4.20 -7.75
CA ILE A 105 -16.95 -4.70 -6.56
C ILE A 105 -15.98 -5.83 -6.96
N ASN A 106 -16.42 -6.72 -7.86
CA ASN A 106 -15.57 -7.78 -8.36
C ASN A 106 -14.39 -7.22 -9.17
N GLU A 107 -14.63 -6.23 -10.03
CA GLU A 107 -13.58 -5.56 -10.79
C GLU A 107 -12.53 -4.92 -9.87
N GLU A 108 -12.94 -4.16 -8.86
CA GLU A 108 -12.02 -3.51 -7.92
C GLU A 108 -11.26 -4.55 -7.07
N ASN A 109 -11.93 -5.62 -6.65
CA ASN A 109 -11.28 -6.73 -5.95
C ASN A 109 -10.24 -7.43 -6.84
N ASN A 110 -10.55 -7.66 -8.12
CA ASN A 110 -9.61 -8.24 -9.08
C ASN A 110 -8.42 -7.30 -9.33
N ARG A 111 -8.67 -5.99 -9.45
CA ARG A 111 -7.60 -5.00 -9.55
C ARG A 111 -6.66 -5.05 -8.34
N ARG A 112 -7.23 -5.11 -7.13
CA ARG A 112 -6.45 -5.22 -5.87
C ARG A 112 -5.66 -6.52 -5.80
N ARG A 113 -6.28 -7.66 -6.13
CA ARG A 113 -5.60 -8.96 -6.19
C ARG A 113 -4.44 -8.93 -7.18
N ASN A 114 -4.67 -8.42 -8.39
CA ASN A 114 -3.62 -8.33 -9.42
C ASN A 114 -2.46 -7.43 -8.99
N LEU A 115 -2.74 -6.34 -8.28
CA LEU A 115 -1.71 -5.49 -7.70
C LEU A 115 -0.88 -6.24 -6.65
N LEU A 116 -1.54 -6.88 -5.68
CA LEU A 116 -0.88 -7.63 -4.61
C LEU A 116 -0.08 -8.82 -5.13
N GLN A 117 -0.59 -9.52 -6.13
CA GLN A 117 0.11 -10.64 -6.75
C GLN A 117 1.45 -10.23 -7.36
N LYS A 118 1.60 -8.98 -7.85
CA LYS A 118 2.90 -8.48 -8.31
C LYS A 118 3.92 -8.41 -7.17
N TYR A 119 3.50 -7.92 -6.01
CA TYR A 119 4.35 -7.84 -4.82
C TYR A 119 4.68 -9.23 -4.26
N ILE A 120 3.69 -10.12 -4.17
CA ILE A 120 3.88 -11.51 -3.70
C ILE A 120 4.89 -12.25 -4.57
N ARG A 121 4.81 -12.09 -5.90
CA ARG A 121 5.77 -12.68 -6.85
C ARG A 121 7.19 -12.20 -6.58
N LEU A 122 7.39 -10.90 -6.37
CA LEU A 122 8.72 -10.36 -6.03
C LEU A 122 9.30 -10.97 -4.74
N CYS A 123 8.48 -11.12 -3.70
CA CYS A 123 8.92 -11.78 -2.47
C CYS A 123 9.25 -13.26 -2.69
N THR A 124 8.42 -13.95 -3.48
CA THR A 124 8.58 -15.38 -3.79
C THR A 124 9.85 -15.65 -4.60
N ASP A 125 10.12 -14.80 -5.60
CA ASP A 125 11.35 -14.85 -6.41
C ASP A 125 12.59 -14.61 -5.53
N ALA A 126 12.48 -13.75 -4.52
CA ALA A 126 13.50 -13.52 -3.49
C ALA A 126 13.56 -14.63 -2.41
N LYS A 127 12.73 -15.67 -2.50
CA LYS A 127 12.62 -16.79 -1.54
C LYS A 127 12.27 -16.34 -0.12
N VAL A 128 11.48 -15.27 0.00
CA VAL A 128 11.03 -14.72 1.28
C VAL A 128 9.59 -15.13 1.55
N THR A 129 9.32 -15.58 2.78
CA THR A 129 7.95 -15.87 3.20
C THR A 129 7.14 -14.57 3.29
N VAL A 130 5.97 -14.56 2.65
CA VAL A 130 5.14 -13.35 2.52
C VAL A 130 3.70 -13.64 2.94
N ASP A 131 3.18 -12.80 3.82
CA ASP A 131 1.77 -12.75 4.21
C ASP A 131 1.17 -11.41 3.77
N THR A 132 -0.14 -11.38 3.52
CA THR A 132 -0.83 -10.17 3.05
C THR A 132 -1.89 -9.73 4.05
N MET A 133 -1.91 -8.43 4.33
CA MET A 133 -2.83 -7.77 5.24
C MET A 133 -3.62 -6.70 4.50
N LEU A 134 -4.94 -6.89 4.46
CA LEU A 134 -5.88 -5.99 3.79
C LEU A 134 -6.63 -5.15 4.83
N LEU A 135 -6.45 -3.83 4.79
CA LEU A 135 -7.14 -2.90 5.69
C LEU A 135 -8.13 -2.03 4.91
N GLU A 136 -9.41 -2.11 5.27
CA GLU A 136 -10.43 -1.21 4.72
C GLU A 136 -10.48 0.09 5.52
N SER A 137 -10.07 1.21 4.93
CA SER A 137 -10.12 2.52 5.60
C SER A 137 -10.05 3.68 4.62
N ASN A 138 -10.73 4.78 4.96
CA ASN A 138 -10.67 6.03 4.20
C ASN A 138 -9.30 6.72 4.29
N THR A 139 -8.54 6.44 5.35
CA THR A 139 -7.26 7.12 5.63
C THR A 139 -6.17 6.10 5.95
N THR A 140 -5.21 5.95 5.03
CA THR A 140 -4.03 5.07 5.18
C THR A 140 -3.28 5.30 6.49
N THR A 141 -3.05 6.57 6.82
CA THR A 141 -2.34 7.00 8.01
C THR A 141 -2.95 6.44 9.29
N LYS A 142 -4.26 6.65 9.48
CA LYS A 142 -4.96 6.18 10.67
C LYS A 142 -5.00 4.66 10.73
N ALA A 143 -5.30 4.00 9.62
CA ALA A 143 -5.38 2.54 9.56
C ALA A 143 -4.06 1.87 9.97
N ILE A 144 -2.93 2.42 9.54
CA ILE A 144 -1.61 1.90 9.90
C ILE A 144 -1.29 2.20 11.37
N LEU A 145 -1.53 3.43 11.85
CA LEU A 145 -1.28 3.79 13.24
C LEU A 145 -2.12 2.96 14.23
N ASP A 146 -3.38 2.68 13.89
CA ASP A 146 -4.26 1.83 14.70
C ASP A 146 -3.80 0.35 14.64
N LEU A 147 -3.17 -0.09 13.55
CA LEU A 147 -2.67 -1.46 13.39
C LEU A 147 -1.40 -1.74 14.20
N ILE A 148 -0.47 -0.78 14.28
CA ILE A 148 0.83 -0.94 14.95
C ILE A 148 0.72 -1.53 16.37
N PRO A 149 -0.08 -0.95 17.29
CA PRO A 149 -0.19 -1.49 18.65
C PRO A 149 -0.97 -2.80 18.72
N VAL A 150 -1.90 -3.06 17.77
CA VAL A 150 -2.71 -4.28 17.74
C VAL A 150 -1.87 -5.52 17.42
N LEU A 151 -0.87 -5.35 16.56
CA LEU A 151 0.02 -6.44 16.15
C LEU A 151 1.44 -6.35 16.71
N ASN A 152 1.68 -5.39 17.62
CA ASN A 152 3.02 -5.10 18.15
C ASN A 152 4.07 -4.96 17.04
N ILE A 153 3.75 -4.20 15.99
CA ILE A 153 4.64 -4.00 14.84
C ILE A 153 5.89 -3.24 15.29
N THR A 154 7.05 -3.85 15.15
CA THR A 154 8.35 -3.26 15.51
C THR A 154 9.09 -2.65 14.33
N ASN A 155 8.87 -3.16 13.11
CA ASN A 155 9.56 -2.71 11.90
C ASN A 155 8.54 -2.44 10.79
N LEU A 156 8.36 -1.18 10.42
CA LEU A 156 7.45 -0.74 9.37
C LEU A 156 8.21 0.02 8.27
N VAL A 157 8.11 -0.44 7.04
CA VAL A 157 8.62 0.26 5.85
C VAL A 157 7.45 0.90 5.10
N ILE A 158 7.58 2.18 4.78
CA ILE A 158 6.55 2.92 4.05
C ILE A 158 7.12 3.82 2.96
N GLY A 159 6.46 3.83 1.81
CA GLY A 159 6.76 4.75 0.71
C GLY A 159 6.30 6.17 0.99
N THR A 160 7.05 7.16 0.51
CA THR A 160 6.55 8.52 0.34
C THR A 160 6.49 8.88 -1.14
N LYS A 161 5.48 9.67 -1.53
CA LYS A 161 5.36 10.21 -2.90
C LYS A 161 5.98 11.60 -3.03
N ARG A 162 6.45 12.17 -1.93
CA ARG A 162 7.05 13.51 -1.90
C ARG A 162 8.54 13.38 -1.65
N PRO A 163 9.38 14.13 -2.41
CA PRO A 163 10.80 14.14 -2.14
C PRO A 163 11.05 14.71 -0.73
N PRO A 164 12.01 14.16 0.02
CA PRO A 164 12.44 14.72 1.29
C PRO A 164 12.88 16.16 1.07
N CYS A 165 12.31 17.10 1.82
CA CYS A 165 12.62 18.52 1.66
C CYS A 165 12.98 19.12 3.03
N PRO A 166 14.28 19.32 3.33
CA PRO A 166 14.73 19.80 4.64
C PRO A 166 14.25 21.23 4.97
N ARG A 167 13.80 22.00 3.97
CA ARG A 167 13.31 23.39 4.13
C ARG A 167 11.79 23.52 4.26
N ARG A 168 11.04 22.43 4.40
CA ARG A 168 9.55 22.45 4.43
C ARG A 168 9.00 22.05 5.80
N SER A 169 9.33 22.79 6.84
CA SER A 169 8.69 22.63 8.17
C SER A 169 7.20 23.05 8.20
N TRP A 170 6.69 23.74 7.17
CA TRP A 170 5.34 24.31 7.16
C TRP A 170 4.35 23.70 6.14
N LYS A 171 4.76 22.74 5.31
CA LYS A 171 3.83 22.06 4.39
C LYS A 171 3.39 20.72 4.98
N LYS A 172 2.10 20.38 4.79
CA LYS A 172 1.48 19.11 5.23
C LYS A 172 2.44 17.94 5.02
N HIS A 173 2.83 17.29 6.12
CA HIS A 173 3.69 16.11 6.13
C HIS A 173 3.20 15.06 5.13
N GLY A 174 4.13 14.35 4.51
CA GLY A 174 3.82 13.14 3.74
C GLY A 174 3.15 12.08 4.62
N THR A 175 2.43 11.12 4.02
CA THR A 175 1.82 10.00 4.76
C THR A 175 2.86 9.25 5.61
N GLY A 176 4.04 8.98 5.05
CA GLY A 176 5.16 8.33 5.76
C GLY A 176 5.67 9.15 6.94
N GLU A 177 5.98 10.44 6.73
CA GLU A 177 6.46 11.36 7.78
C GLU A 177 5.45 11.50 8.92
N PHE A 178 4.15 11.56 8.59
CA PHE A 178 3.12 11.61 9.62
C PHE A 178 3.07 10.32 10.43
N ILE A 179 3.14 9.15 9.79
CA ILE A 179 3.15 7.86 10.51
C ILE A 179 4.40 7.76 11.38
N GLN A 180 5.58 8.07 10.86
CA GLN A 180 6.83 8.03 11.60
C GLN A 180 6.79 8.92 12.85
N LYS A 181 6.22 10.12 12.75
CA LYS A 181 6.10 11.04 13.89
C LYS A 181 5.09 10.59 14.96
N ASN A 182 4.04 9.87 14.56
CA ASN A 182 2.96 9.46 15.48
C ASN A 182 3.04 7.97 15.87
N ALA A 183 4.01 7.23 15.35
CA ALA A 183 4.21 5.84 15.70
C ALA A 183 4.67 5.72 17.16
N PRO A 184 4.28 4.64 17.88
CA PRO A 184 4.82 4.34 19.20
C PRO A 184 6.35 4.19 19.17
N GLU A 185 7.02 4.50 20.28
CA GLU A 185 8.49 4.45 20.40
C GLU A 185 9.10 3.08 20.10
N PHE A 186 8.35 1.99 20.29
CA PHE A 186 8.82 0.63 19.99
C PHE A 186 8.80 0.28 18.48
N CYS A 187 8.19 1.12 17.65
CA CYS A 187 8.01 0.87 16.22
C CYS A 187 9.00 1.72 15.41
N GLU A 188 10.00 1.08 14.80
CA GLU A 188 10.89 1.73 13.85
C GLU A 188 10.18 1.87 12.49
N VAL A 189 9.91 3.12 12.10
CA VAL A 189 9.31 3.44 10.81
C VAL A 189 10.39 3.94 9.85
N THR A 190 10.65 3.17 8.80
CA THR A 190 11.57 3.54 7.71
C THR A 190 10.79 4.09 6.52
N ILE A 191 11.14 5.30 6.09
CA ILE A 191 10.56 5.95 4.92
C ILE A 191 11.46 5.70 3.71
N VAL A 192 10.86 5.26 2.60
CA VAL A 192 11.55 5.04 1.31
C VAL A 192 10.99 5.99 0.26
N PHE A 193 11.88 6.61 -0.51
CA PHE A 193 11.55 7.44 -1.67
C PHE A 193 12.44 7.02 -2.83
N ASP A 194 11.84 6.61 -3.96
CA ASP A 194 12.55 6.27 -5.19
C ASP A 194 13.67 5.22 -4.94
N GLY A 195 13.29 4.18 -4.19
CA GLY A 195 14.20 3.08 -3.82
C GLY A 195 15.33 3.45 -2.86
N LYS A 196 15.26 4.60 -2.16
CA LYS A 196 16.27 5.02 -1.17
C LYS A 196 15.63 5.35 0.17
N LYS A 197 16.30 4.98 1.27
CA LYS A 197 15.91 5.39 2.63
C LYS A 197 16.04 6.91 2.76
N VAL A 198 14.97 7.53 3.24
CA VAL A 198 14.98 8.93 3.62
C VAL A 198 15.64 9.03 5.00
N LEU A 199 16.74 9.79 5.09
CA LEU A 199 17.40 10.08 6.36
C LEU A 199 16.73 11.29 7.00
N ASP A 200 16.43 11.18 8.30
CA ASP A 200 15.90 12.27 9.10
C ASP A 200 17.01 13.29 9.35
N GLY A 201 17.11 14.28 8.46
CA GLY A 201 17.81 15.54 8.73
C GLY A 201 19.22 15.41 9.27
N GLU A 202 20.04 14.49 8.75
CA GLU A 202 21.47 14.54 9.04
C GLU A 202 21.98 15.88 8.49
N GLN A 203 22.41 16.74 9.43
CA GLN A 203 23.26 17.88 9.15
C GLN A 203 24.51 17.35 8.49
N VAL A 204 24.47 17.15 7.17
CA VAL A 204 25.68 17.04 6.38
C VAL A 204 26.29 18.43 6.45
N GLY A 205 27.19 18.56 7.43
CA GLY A 205 28.17 19.62 7.47
C GLY A 205 28.74 19.75 6.07
N GLU A 206 28.64 20.97 5.59
CA GLU A 206 29.34 21.54 4.46
C GLU A 206 30.69 20.82 4.23
N LEU A 207 30.71 19.85 3.31
CA LEU A 207 31.95 19.44 2.70
C LEU A 207 32.31 20.54 1.72
N VAL A 208 32.90 21.58 2.30
CA VAL A 208 33.67 22.61 1.63
C VAL A 208 34.54 21.91 0.60
N HIS A 209 34.29 22.26 -0.66
CA HIS A 209 35.22 21.97 -1.74
C HIS A 209 36.58 22.56 -1.37
N SER A 210 37.50 21.72 -0.91
CA SER A 210 38.92 22.04 -0.80
C SER A 210 39.46 22.28 -2.21
N SER A 211 39.37 23.52 -2.68
CA SER A 211 40.16 23.99 -3.83
C SER A 211 41.49 24.52 -3.29
N PRO A 212 42.65 24.00 -3.71
CA PRO A 212 43.92 24.60 -3.37
C PRO A 212 44.09 25.92 -4.12
N ALA A 213 44.60 26.91 -3.40
CA ALA A 213 45.03 28.19 -3.95
C ALA A 213 46.05 27.98 -5.09
N SER A 214 45.86 28.66 -6.22
CA SER A 214 46.92 28.83 -7.22
C SER A 214 47.16 30.32 -7.47
N SER A 215 48.37 30.75 -7.11
CA SER A 215 48.90 32.07 -7.41
C SER A 215 49.24 32.19 -8.89
N HIS A 216 49.10 33.41 -9.40
CA HIS A 216 49.60 33.94 -10.66
C HIS A 216 50.80 33.21 -11.29
N ARG A 217 50.67 32.85 -12.58
CA ARG A 217 51.62 33.17 -13.68
C ARG A 217 51.07 32.65 -15.03
N LYS A 218 50.84 33.56 -15.98
CA LYS A 218 50.88 33.30 -17.45
C LYS A 218 52.37 33.16 -17.88
N PRO A 219 52.75 32.54 -19.01
CA PRO A 219 52.23 32.77 -20.38
C PRO A 219 52.08 31.47 -21.27
N GLU A 220 51.13 31.39 -22.21
CA GLU A 220 51.17 31.60 -23.68
C GLU A 220 51.29 30.33 -24.57
N THR A 221 50.42 30.30 -25.60
CA THR A 221 50.46 29.55 -26.89
C THR A 221 50.38 28.01 -26.81
N THR A 222 49.51 27.24 -27.50
CA THR A 222 49.11 27.24 -28.92
C THR A 222 47.79 26.45 -29.16
N ARG A 223 47.00 26.88 -30.17
CA ARG A 223 46.05 26.14 -31.07
C ARG A 223 45.63 24.68 -30.76
N ASN A 224 44.32 24.41 -30.67
CA ASN A 224 43.46 23.65 -31.62
C ASN A 224 42.04 23.46 -31.00
N SER A 225 40.94 23.92 -31.62
CA SER A 225 39.91 23.12 -32.35
C SER A 225 39.42 21.89 -31.54
N GLU A 226 38.15 21.70 -31.16
CA GLU A 226 36.90 21.81 -31.94
C GLU A 226 35.66 22.05 -31.05
N ARG A 227 34.57 22.43 -31.72
CA ARG A 227 33.33 23.06 -31.22
C ARG A 227 32.32 22.03 -30.70
N ASN A 228 31.66 22.35 -29.58
CA ASN A 228 30.42 21.69 -29.16
C ASN A 228 29.24 22.19 -30.00
N PHE A 229 28.49 21.25 -30.57
CA PHE A 229 27.41 21.45 -31.52
C PHE A 229 26.05 21.28 -30.82
N PHE A 230 25.21 22.29 -31.01
CA PHE A 230 23.78 22.41 -30.71
C PHE A 230 23.30 22.70 -29.28
N GLU A 231 23.44 23.99 -29.00
CA GLU A 231 22.49 24.90 -28.37
C GLU A 231 21.00 24.73 -28.77
N CYS A 232 20.16 24.97 -27.78
CA CYS A 232 18.70 24.94 -27.74
C CYS A 232 18.08 26.16 -28.47
N ALA A 233 17.04 25.95 -29.28
CA ALA A 233 16.26 27.04 -29.87
C ALA A 233 14.75 26.81 -29.69
N CYS A 234 14.14 27.68 -28.90
CA CYS A 234 12.69 27.82 -28.72
C CYS A 234 12.06 28.52 -29.93
N PHE A 235 11.04 27.93 -30.55
CA PHE A 235 10.24 28.61 -31.58
C PHE A 235 9.10 29.41 -30.93
N SER A 236 9.11 30.72 -31.13
CA SER A 236 7.92 31.58 -30.98
C SER A 236 7.39 31.90 -32.37
N GLY A 237 6.19 31.42 -32.70
CA GLY A 237 5.51 31.71 -33.97
C GLY A 237 4.52 32.86 -33.82
N LYS A 238 4.51 33.78 -34.79
CA LYS A 238 3.36 34.64 -35.10
C LYS A 238 3.24 34.97 -36.59
N PHE A 239 2.03 34.69 -37.08
CA PHE A 239 1.15 35.40 -38.01
C PHE A 239 1.68 35.98 -39.34
N ASN A 240 1.02 35.54 -40.41
CA ASN A 240 0.27 36.43 -41.30
C ASN A 240 -1.11 35.83 -41.57
#